data_AF-A0A367FA18-F1
#
_entry.id   AF-A0A367FA18-F1
#
_cell.length_a   1.000
_cell.length_b   1.000
_cell.length_c   1.000
_cell.angle_alpha   90.00
_cell.angle_beta   90.00
_cell.angle_gamma   90.00
#
_symmetry.space_group_name_H-M   'P 1'
#
loop_
_entity.id
_entity.type
_entity.pdbx_description
1 polymer ?
#
loop_
_entity_poly.entity_id
_entity_poly.type
_entity_poly.pdbx_seq_one_letter_code
_entity_poly.pdbx_strand_id
1 'polypeptide(L)'
;MADRPRPEHRQPDESTAGHITRAMPWYTMQRCCLHLERLRGSMTEALRALDGHLAGMPGSQNPAEAPVPDSQRDRVTTWAAILCRQLAELDQLDLESWKSQVRAEILPTTAKDRP
;
A
#
# COMPACT_ATOMS: atom_id res chain seq x y z
N MET A 1 14.05 17.10 54.41
CA MET A 1 14.36 16.57 53.06
C MET A 1 13.08 15.96 52.52
N ALA A 2 12.55 16.46 51.41
CA ALA A 2 11.30 15.98 50.83
C ALA A 2 11.56 14.73 49.99
N ASP A 3 10.96 13.62 50.39
CA ASP A 3 10.93 12.36 49.66
C ASP A 3 10.11 12.58 48.38
N ARG A 4 10.76 12.57 47.21
CA ARG A 4 10.05 12.68 45.93
C ARG A 4 9.52 11.29 45.57
N PRO A 5 8.20 11.10 45.35
CA PRO A 5 7.70 9.82 44.89
C PRO A 5 8.29 9.52 43.50
N ARG A 6 8.77 8.28 43.31
CA ARG A 6 9.23 7.77 42.01
C ARG A 6 8.13 7.95 40.96
N PRO A 7 8.47 8.23 39.69
CA PRO A 7 7.49 8.29 38.63
C PRO A 7 6.88 6.89 38.49
N GLU A 8 5.63 6.78 38.93
CA GLU A 8 4.80 5.60 38.73
C GLU A 8 4.85 5.28 37.24
N HIS A 9 5.42 4.14 36.89
CA HIS A 9 5.24 3.57 35.56
C HIS A 9 3.74 3.34 35.44
N ARG A 10 3.02 4.30 34.82
CA ARG A 10 1.65 4.09 34.36
C ARG A 10 1.70 2.89 33.43
N GLN A 11 1.39 1.71 33.96
CA GLN A 11 0.95 0.61 33.13
C GLN A 11 -0.25 1.15 32.35
N PRO A 12 -0.25 1.03 31.01
CA PRO A 12 -1.42 1.40 30.24
C PRO A 12 -2.58 0.58 30.79
N ASP A 13 -3.64 1.27 31.21
CA ASP A 13 -4.87 0.62 31.65
C ASP A 13 -5.35 -0.36 30.55
N GLU A 14 -6.11 -1.39 30.92
CA GLU A 14 -6.60 -2.40 29.97
C GLU A 14 -7.37 -1.77 28.79
N SER A 15 -7.93 -0.58 28.99
CA SER A 15 -8.56 0.24 27.96
C SER A 15 -7.57 0.76 26.91
N THR A 16 -6.43 1.32 27.34
CA THR A 16 -5.34 1.78 26.46
C THR A 16 -4.61 0.62 25.82
N ALA A 17 -4.35 -0.46 26.56
CA ALA A 17 -3.78 -1.68 26.01
C ALA A 17 -4.71 -2.26 24.91
N GLY A 18 -6.01 -2.40 25.19
CA GLY A 18 -7.00 -2.85 24.22
C GLY A 18 -7.16 -1.93 23.00
N HIS A 19 -7.03 -0.61 23.18
CA HIS A 19 -6.99 0.35 22.07
C HIS A 19 -5.74 0.16 21.21
N ILE A 20 -4.57 0.01 21.81
CA ILE A 20 -3.31 -0.21 21.08
C ILE A 20 -3.35 -1.54 20.33
N THR A 21 -3.84 -2.61 20.95
CA THR A 21 -3.90 -3.95 20.33
C THR A 21 -4.93 -4.01 19.18
N ARG A 22 -6.05 -3.27 19.27
CA ARG A 22 -7.10 -3.29 18.23
C ARG A 22 -6.91 -2.25 17.12
N ALA A 23 -6.33 -1.09 17.42
CA ALA A 23 -6.12 -0.04 16.42
C ALA A 23 -4.89 -0.31 15.54
N MET A 24 -3.87 -0.99 16.06
CA MET A 24 -2.61 -1.21 15.33
C MET A 24 -2.77 -2.08 14.07
N PRO A 25 -3.52 -3.20 14.07
CA PRO A 25 -3.79 -3.99 12.87
C PRO A 25 -4.57 -3.21 11.80
N TRP A 26 -5.61 -2.48 12.21
CA TRP A 26 -6.42 -1.66 11.30
C TRP A 26 -5.61 -0.54 10.65
N TYR A 27 -4.85 0.20 11.45
CA TYR A 27 -3.99 1.27 10.97
C TYR A 27 -2.91 0.75 10.00
N THR A 28 -2.31 -0.41 10.31
CA THR A 28 -1.33 -1.06 9.42
C THR A 28 -1.97 -1.46 8.09
N MET A 29 -3.15 -2.07 8.12
CA MET A 29 -3.90 -2.44 6.90
C MET A 29 -4.23 -1.21 6.03
N GLN A 30 -4.71 -0.12 6.64
CA GLN A 30 -4.99 1.12 5.91
C GLN A 30 -3.74 1.69 5.24
N ARG A 31 -2.58 1.65 5.92
CA ARG A 31 -1.31 2.07 5.32
C ARG A 31 -0.90 1.17 4.18
N CYS A 32 -1.03 -0.15 4.31
CA CYS A 32 -0.75 -1.10 3.23
C CYS A 32 -1.63 -0.81 2.01
N CYS A 33 -2.94 -0.58 2.18
CA CYS A 33 -3.84 -0.21 1.09
C CYS A 33 -3.37 1.04 0.34
N LEU A 34 -3.02 2.11 1.08
CA LEU A 34 -2.52 3.35 0.48
C LEU A 34 -1.21 3.14 -0.29
N HIS A 35 -0.30 2.30 0.23
CA HIS A 35 0.95 1.97 -0.46
C HIS A 35 0.69 1.20 -1.76
N LEU A 36 -0.26 0.25 -1.76
CA LEU A 36 -0.65 -0.51 -2.95
C LEU A 36 -1.30 0.39 -4.01
N GLU A 37 -2.19 1.30 -3.61
CA GLU A 37 -2.80 2.27 -4.53
C GLU A 37 -1.75 3.18 -5.19
N ARG A 38 -0.79 3.68 -4.41
CA ARG A 38 0.32 4.49 -4.94
C ARG A 38 1.19 3.69 -5.90
N LEU A 39 1.51 2.45 -5.55
CA LEU A 39 2.29 1.55 -6.41
C LEU A 39 1.57 1.31 -7.75
N ARG A 40 0.26 1.03 -7.72
CA ARG A 40 -0.57 0.88 -8.92
C ARG A 40 -0.51 2.14 -9.80
N GLY A 41 -0.64 3.32 -9.20
CA GLY A 41 -0.53 4.60 -9.90
C GLY A 41 0.82 4.76 -10.60
N SER A 42 1.93 4.59 -9.87
CA SER A 42 3.28 4.73 -10.42
C SER A 42 3.58 3.70 -11.52
N MET A 43 3.11 2.46 -11.39
CA MET A 43 3.27 1.44 -12.44
C MET A 43 2.46 1.78 -13.70
N THR A 44 1.25 2.33 -13.54
CA THR A 44 0.42 2.78 -14.67
C THR A 44 1.07 3.93 -15.42
N GLU A 45 1.62 4.90 -14.70
CA GLU A 45 2.36 6.03 -15.29
C GLU A 45 3.62 5.56 -16.02
N ALA A 46 4.38 4.65 -15.43
CA ALA A 46 5.55 4.06 -16.05
C ALA A 46 5.20 3.31 -17.35
N LEU A 47 4.12 2.51 -17.36
CA LEU A 47 3.64 1.84 -18.57
C LEU A 47 3.27 2.83 -19.67
N ARG A 48 2.53 3.91 -19.34
CA ARG A 48 2.18 4.95 -20.31
C ARG A 48 3.43 5.63 -20.89
N ALA A 49 4.45 5.87 -20.08
CA ALA A 49 5.70 6.45 -20.54
C ALA A 49 6.43 5.51 -21.51
N LEU A 50 6.54 4.22 -21.16
CA LEU A 50 7.15 3.20 -22.03
C LEU A 50 6.39 3.03 -23.34
N ASP A 51 5.05 3.00 -23.30
CA ASP A 51 4.20 2.91 -24.49
C ASP A 51 4.37 4.13 -25.39
N GLY A 52 4.43 5.34 -24.82
CA GLY A 52 4.73 6.56 -25.58
C GLY A 52 6.08 6.45 -26.29
N HIS A 53 7.13 6.08 -25.54
CA HIS A 53 8.47 5.89 -26.07
C HIS A 53 8.57 4.82 -27.17
N LEU A 54 7.83 3.70 -27.04
CA LEU A 54 7.75 2.65 -28.07
C LEU A 54 6.99 3.12 -29.32
N ALA A 55 5.90 3.87 -29.14
CA ALA A 55 5.11 4.44 -30.22
C ALA A 55 5.82 5.60 -30.95
N GLY A 56 6.98 6.05 -30.46
CA GLY A 56 7.66 7.24 -30.97
C GLY A 56 6.90 8.54 -30.65
N MET A 57 5.95 8.48 -29.71
CA MET A 57 5.20 9.62 -29.21
C MET A 57 5.95 10.12 -27.97
N PRO A 58 6.49 11.35 -27.96
CA PRO A 58 7.18 11.86 -26.78
C PRO A 58 6.21 11.85 -25.60
N GLY A 59 6.47 11.00 -24.60
CA GLY A 59 5.67 10.87 -23.39
C GLY A 59 5.81 12.07 -22.45
N SER A 60 6.68 13.02 -22.79
CA SER A 60 7.05 14.17 -22.01
C SER A 60 6.95 15.42 -22.86
N GLN A 61 6.48 16.53 -22.27
CA GLN A 61 6.55 17.89 -22.84
C GLN A 61 8.01 18.37 -23.05
N ASN A 62 8.98 17.47 -22.95
CA ASN A 62 10.40 17.74 -23.05
C ASN A 62 10.89 17.37 -24.47
N PRO A 63 11.20 18.34 -25.33
CA PRO A 63 11.58 18.13 -26.74
C PRO A 63 12.93 17.43 -26.95
N ALA A 64 13.53 16.86 -25.90
CA ALA A 64 14.84 16.19 -25.91
C ALA A 64 14.75 14.66 -25.72
N GLU A 65 13.57 14.08 -25.47
CA GLU A 65 13.43 12.62 -25.41
C GLU A 65 13.41 12.02 -26.83
N ALA A 66 14.60 11.60 -27.28
CA ALA A 66 14.72 10.81 -28.49
C ALA A 66 13.93 9.49 -28.36
N PRO A 67 13.35 8.96 -29.45
CA PRO A 67 12.68 7.67 -29.44
C PRO A 67 13.62 6.56 -28.97
N VAL A 68 13.05 5.51 -28.36
CA VAL A 68 13.84 4.35 -27.91
C VAL A 68 14.58 3.75 -29.10
N PRO A 69 15.92 3.61 -29.03
CA PRO A 69 16.71 2.99 -30.09
C PRO A 69 16.23 1.57 -30.37
N ASP A 70 16.25 1.14 -31.63
CA ASP A 70 15.82 -0.22 -32.02
C ASP A 70 16.56 -1.32 -31.23
N SER A 71 17.84 -1.09 -30.91
CA SER A 71 18.66 -2.01 -30.09
C SER A 71 18.17 -2.17 -28.65
N GLN A 72 17.30 -1.28 -28.17
CA GLN A 72 16.74 -1.30 -26.82
C GLN A 72 15.25 -1.62 -26.78
N ARG A 73 14.57 -1.63 -27.94
CA ARG A 73 13.11 -1.88 -28.04
C ARG A 73 12.70 -3.18 -27.37
N ASP A 74 13.37 -4.29 -27.67
CA ASP A 74 13.05 -5.59 -27.08
C ASP A 74 13.13 -5.59 -25.55
N ARG A 75 14.13 -4.87 -25.00
CA ARG A 75 14.28 -4.72 -23.54
C ARG A 75 13.13 -3.90 -22.97
N VAL A 76 12.80 -2.77 -23.60
CA VAL A 76 11.69 -1.90 -23.18
C VAL A 76 10.35 -2.64 -23.24
N THR A 77 10.09 -3.40 -24.30
CA THR A 77 8.90 -4.26 -24.42
C THR A 77 8.86 -5.34 -23.34
N THR A 78 10.00 -5.95 -23.00
CA THR A 78 10.09 -6.91 -21.90
C THR A 78 9.74 -6.27 -20.56
N TRP A 79 10.26 -5.08 -20.28
CA TRP A 79 9.93 -4.33 -19.06
C TRP A 79 8.45 -3.95 -19.00
N ALA A 80 7.86 -3.49 -20.12
CA ALA A 80 6.44 -3.20 -20.21
C ALA A 80 5.59 -4.45 -19.91
N ALA A 81 5.95 -5.62 -20.48
CA ALA A 81 5.25 -6.87 -20.21
C ALA A 81 5.32 -7.29 -18.73
N ILE A 82 6.48 -7.13 -18.09
CA ILE A 82 6.65 -7.40 -16.65
C ILE A 82 5.76 -6.48 -15.82
N LEU A 83 5.78 -5.17 -16.10
CA LEU A 83 4.96 -4.18 -15.39
C LEU A 83 3.45 -4.46 -15.57
N CYS A 84 3.00 -4.78 -16.78
CA CYS A 84 1.62 -5.18 -17.06
C CYS A 84 1.19 -6.39 -16.23
N ARG A 85 2.05 -7.42 -16.16
CA ARG A 85 1.77 -8.61 -15.36
C ARG A 85 1.66 -8.27 -13.86
N GLN A 86 2.59 -7.47 -13.34
CA GLN A 86 2.55 -7.06 -11.93
C GLN A 86 1.33 -6.20 -11.61
N LEU A 87 0.91 -5.32 -12.54
CA LEU A 87 -0.31 -4.54 -12.38
C LEU A 87 -1.55 -5.45 -12.34
N ALA A 88 -1.61 -6.45 -13.21
CA ALA A 88 -2.69 -7.44 -13.22
C ALA A 88 -2.73 -8.26 -11.92
N GLU A 89 -1.58 -8.64 -11.36
CA GLU A 89 -1.49 -9.28 -10.04
C GLU A 89 -2.01 -8.34 -8.92
N LEU A 90 -1.71 -7.03 -8.98
CA LEU A 90 -2.23 -6.04 -8.04
C LEU A 90 -3.74 -5.80 -8.19
N ASP A 91 -4.30 -5.91 -9.39
CA ASP A 91 -5.74 -5.71 -9.65
C ASP A 91 -6.59 -6.90 -9.20
N GLN A 92 -5.99 -8.08 -9.03
CA GLN A 92 -6.64 -9.25 -8.44
C GLN A 92 -6.76 -9.15 -6.91
N LEU A 93 -6.08 -8.20 -6.27
CA LEU A 93 -6.16 -8.01 -4.82
C LEU A 93 -7.49 -7.35 -4.43
N ASP A 94 -8.35 -8.11 -3.75
CA ASP A 94 -9.60 -7.60 -3.17
C ASP A 94 -9.34 -6.92 -1.81
N LEU A 95 -8.92 -5.65 -1.88
CA LEU A 95 -8.66 -4.83 -0.71
C LEU A 95 -9.90 -4.60 0.15
N GLU A 96 -11.11 -4.61 -0.43
CA GLU A 96 -12.36 -4.41 0.32
C GLU A 96 -12.72 -5.65 1.15
N SER A 97 -12.47 -6.85 0.61
CA SER A 97 -12.55 -8.09 1.38
C SER A 97 -11.57 -8.11 2.53
N TRP A 98 -10.31 -7.68 2.31
CA TRP A 98 -9.30 -7.62 3.37
C TRP A 98 -9.65 -6.60 4.47
N LYS A 99 -10.15 -5.42 4.09
CA LYS A 99 -10.66 -4.43 5.05
C LYS A 99 -11.80 -5.02 5.88
N SER A 100 -12.73 -5.72 5.25
CA SER A 100 -13.86 -6.37 5.91
C SER A 100 -13.41 -7.43 6.91
N GLN A 101 -12.44 -8.27 6.54
CA GLN A 101 -11.86 -9.32 7.40
C GLN A 101 -11.15 -8.73 8.62
N VAL A 102 -10.23 -7.79 8.41
CA VAL A 102 -9.52 -7.14 9.53
C VAL A 102 -10.49 -6.41 10.44
N ARG A 103 -11.52 -5.75 9.88
CA ARG A 103 -12.55 -5.09 10.67
C ARG A 103 -13.35 -6.08 11.53
N ALA A 104 -13.65 -7.26 11.01
CA ALA A 104 -14.35 -8.31 11.76
C ALA A 104 -13.48 -8.88 12.90
N GLU A 105 -12.16 -9.01 12.69
CA GLU A 105 -11.22 -9.52 13.70
C GLU A 105 -10.94 -8.53 14.84
N ILE A 106 -10.93 -7.23 14.55
CA ILE A 106 -10.71 -6.17 15.57
C ILE A 106 -11.99 -5.77 16.31
N LEU A 107 -13.17 -6.00 15.72
CA LEU A 107 -14.44 -5.78 16.38
C LEU A 107 -14.63 -6.86 17.46
N PRO A 108 -15.00 -6.48 18.70
CA PRO A 108 -15.33 -7.49 19.71
C PRO A 108 -16.46 -8.35 19.17
N THR A 109 -16.31 -9.68 19.27
CA THR A 109 -17.40 -10.65 19.13
C THR A 109 -18.43 -10.40 20.23
N THR A 110 -19.21 -9.33 20.11
CA THR A 110 -20.32 -9.04 21.02
C THR A 110 -21.50 -9.92 20.66
N ALA A 111 -21.45 -11.20 21.04
CA ALA A 111 -22.62 -12.05 21.26
C ALA A 111 -22.23 -13.51 21.58
N LYS A 112 -21.63 -13.74 22.75
CA LYS A 112 -21.89 -14.97 23.54
C LYS A 112 -21.28 -14.78 24.92
N ASP A 113 -21.97 -15.27 25.93
CA ASP A 113 -21.63 -15.19 27.35
C ASP A 113 -21.94 -13.86 28.05
N ARG A 114 -23.25 -13.58 28.16
CA ARG A 114 -23.80 -13.10 29.42
C ARG A 114 -24.75 -14.19 29.97
N PRO A 115 -24.30 -15.08 30.88
CA PRO A 115 -25.21 -15.72 31.82
C PRO A 115 -25.78 -14.70 32.81
#